data_AF-A0A953N5S7-F1
#
_entry.id   AF-A0A953N5S7-F1
#
_cell.length_a   1.000
_cell.length_b   1.000
_cell.length_c   1.000
_cell.angle_alpha   90.00
_cell.angle_beta   90.00
_cell.angle_gamma   90.00
#
_symmetry.space_group_name_H-M   'P 1'
#
loop_
_entity.id
_entity.type
_entity.pdbx_description
1 polymer ?
#
loop_
_entity_poly.entity_id
_entity_poly.type
_entity_poly.pdbx_seq_one_letter_code
_entity_poly.pdbx_strand_id
1 'polypeptide(L)'
;MSDKRKYADRAKYLIRAVAKRRKKIREMAIEYKGGKCMLCGYDQCLQALEFHHVSNTGKDFGISDKGYTRSWEKVKKEIDKCVLVCANCHRELHIGIKQLPKEILE
;
A
#
# COMPACT_ATOMS: atom_id res chain seq x y z
N MET A 1 4.13 1.11 -36.04
CA MET A 1 2.69 1.28 -36.33
C MET A 1 2.18 2.46 -35.54
N SER A 2 1.60 3.47 -36.20
CA SER A 2 1.02 4.63 -35.51
C SER A 2 -0.22 4.21 -34.72
N ASP A 3 -0.34 4.74 -33.52
CA ASP A 3 -1.48 4.50 -32.64
C ASP A 3 -2.75 5.12 -33.24
N LYS A 4 -3.70 4.28 -33.68
CA LYS A 4 -4.96 4.68 -34.32
C LYS A 4 -6.10 4.99 -33.33
N ARG A 5 -5.83 5.02 -32.01
CA ARG A 5 -6.86 5.24 -30.99
C ARG A 5 -7.46 6.65 -31.06
N LYS A 6 -8.79 6.77 -30.97
CA LYS A 6 -9.47 8.07 -30.78
C LYS A 6 -9.21 8.59 -29.36
N TYR A 7 -9.40 9.90 -29.13
CA TYR A 7 -9.16 10.53 -27.82
C TYR A 7 -9.94 9.83 -26.68
N ALA A 8 -11.19 9.43 -26.90
CA ALA A 8 -12.00 8.69 -25.94
C ALA A 8 -11.43 7.30 -25.61
N ASP A 9 -10.87 6.59 -26.61
CA ASP A 9 -10.22 5.29 -26.43
C ASP A 9 -8.90 5.44 -25.65
N ARG A 10 -8.18 6.53 -25.89
CA ARG A 10 -6.97 6.89 -25.16
C ARG A 10 -7.27 7.17 -23.69
N ALA A 11 -8.34 7.91 -23.38
CA ALA A 11 -8.74 8.18 -21.99
C ALA A 11 -9.09 6.89 -21.24
N LYS A 12 -9.93 6.02 -21.83
CA LYS A 12 -10.29 4.72 -21.25
C LYS A 12 -9.06 3.83 -21.05
N TYR A 13 -8.15 3.81 -22.03
CA TYR A 13 -6.89 3.09 -21.92
C TYR A 13 -6.02 3.58 -20.76
N LEU A 14 -5.84 4.90 -20.62
CA LEU A 14 -5.02 5.49 -19.56
C LEU A 14 -5.57 5.16 -18.18
N ILE A 15 -6.89 5.26 -17.98
CA ILE A 15 -7.54 4.88 -16.71
C ILE A 15 -7.23 3.41 -16.36
N ARG A 16 -7.40 2.49 -17.32
CA ARG A 16 -7.10 1.06 -17.12
C ARG A 16 -5.62 0.82 -16.84
N ALA A 17 -4.73 1.51 -17.55
CA ALA A 17 -3.28 1.39 -17.36
C ALA A 17 -2.86 1.85 -15.96
N VAL A 18 -3.41 2.97 -15.47
CA VAL A 18 -3.16 3.48 -14.12
C VAL A 18 -3.70 2.51 -13.07
N ALA A 19 -4.92 2.01 -13.22
CA ALA A 19 -5.49 1.03 -12.29
C ALA A 19 -4.65 -0.25 -12.22
N LYS A 20 -4.22 -0.79 -13.37
CA LYS A 20 -3.34 -1.96 -13.44
C LYS A 20 -2.00 -1.70 -12.75
N ARG A 21 -1.42 -0.51 -12.95
CA ARG A 21 -0.16 -0.11 -12.30
C ARG A 21 -0.30 -0.02 -10.78
N ARG A 22 -1.37 0.61 -10.28
CA ARG A 22 -1.65 0.74 -8.84
C ARG A 22 -1.80 -0.63 -8.18
N LYS A 23 -2.57 -1.53 -8.80
CA LYS A 23 -2.75 -2.91 -8.32
C LYS A 23 -1.41 -3.63 -8.20
N LYS A 24 -0.59 -3.59 -9.27
CA LYS A 24 0.73 -4.24 -9.28
C LYS A 24 1.65 -3.70 -8.16
N ILE A 25 1.69 -2.39 -7.97
CA ILE A 25 2.55 -1.78 -6.95
C ILE A 25 2.05 -2.12 -5.54
N ARG A 26 0.74 -2.15 -5.32
CA ARG A 26 0.16 -2.58 -4.04
C ARG A 26 0.51 -4.04 -3.72
N GLU A 27 0.41 -4.95 -4.69
CA GLU A 27 0.77 -6.36 -4.51
C GLU A 27 2.25 -6.51 -4.15
N MET A 28 3.14 -5.84 -4.89
CA MET A 28 4.59 -5.80 -4.59
C MET A 28 4.86 -5.24 -3.18
N ALA A 29 4.13 -4.21 -2.78
CA ALA A 29 4.25 -3.60 -1.45
C ALA A 29 3.88 -4.57 -0.32
N ILE A 30 2.80 -5.32 -0.51
CA ILE A 30 2.30 -6.31 0.44
C ILE A 30 3.28 -7.46 0.57
N GLU A 31 3.74 -8.00 -0.56
CA GLU A 31 4.75 -9.06 -0.62
C GLU A 31 6.06 -8.62 0.06
N TYR A 32 6.51 -7.39 -0.20
CA TYR A 32 7.70 -6.82 0.41
C TYR A 32 7.64 -6.75 1.95
N LYS A 33 6.44 -6.60 2.53
CA LYS A 33 6.22 -6.61 3.98
C LYS A 33 5.76 -7.99 4.51
N GLY A 34 5.94 -9.05 3.73
CA GLY A 34 5.75 -10.43 4.16
C GLY A 34 4.35 -11.01 3.92
N GLY A 35 3.45 -10.28 3.27
CA GLY A 35 2.17 -10.82 2.78
C GLY A 35 1.12 -11.15 3.84
N LYS A 36 1.38 -10.85 5.12
CA LYS A 36 0.49 -11.17 6.23
C LYS A 36 0.45 -10.05 7.26
N CYS A 37 -0.63 -10.01 8.04
CA CYS A 37 -0.73 -9.11 9.19
C CYS A 37 0.37 -9.47 10.19
N MET A 38 1.20 -8.50 10.54
CA MET A 38 2.27 -8.71 11.52
C MET A 38 1.76 -8.98 12.95
N LEU A 39 0.53 -8.54 13.27
CA LEU A 39 -0.02 -8.64 14.64
C LEU A 39 -0.84 -9.90 14.89
N CYS A 40 -1.53 -10.43 13.88
CA CYS A 40 -2.40 -11.59 14.03
C CYS A 40 -2.15 -12.70 13.00
N GLY A 41 -1.22 -12.50 12.06
CA GLY A 41 -0.88 -13.49 11.04
C GLY A 41 -1.86 -13.62 9.88
N TYR A 42 -2.97 -12.86 9.85
CA TYR A 42 -3.96 -12.91 8.76
C TYR A 42 -3.32 -12.72 7.37
N ASP A 43 -3.55 -13.66 6.47
CA ASP A 43 -2.96 -13.72 5.12
C ASP A 43 -3.97 -14.16 4.03
N GLN A 44 -5.24 -14.36 4.37
CA GLN A 44 -6.23 -14.95 3.48
C GLN A 44 -6.66 -14.02 2.33
N CYS A 45 -6.70 -12.71 2.58
CA CYS A 45 -7.10 -11.71 1.59
C CYS A 45 -6.16 -10.51 1.59
N LEU A 46 -5.37 -10.36 0.52
CA LEU A 46 -4.45 -9.23 0.35
C LEU A 46 -5.17 -7.87 0.35
N GLN A 47 -6.46 -7.83 -0.02
CA GLN A 47 -7.25 -6.60 0.00
C GLN A 47 -7.59 -6.16 1.42
N ALA A 48 -7.68 -7.09 2.37
CA ALA A 48 -7.94 -6.79 3.78
C ALA A 48 -6.66 -6.36 4.54
N LEU A 49 -5.50 -6.34 3.88
CA LEU A 49 -4.25 -5.84 4.46
C LEU A 49 -4.08 -4.33 4.19
N GLU A 50 -3.64 -3.61 5.21
CA GLU A 50 -3.45 -2.17 5.23
C GLU A 50 -2.06 -1.82 5.77
N PHE A 51 -1.51 -0.71 5.27
CA PHE A 51 -0.23 -0.18 5.76
C PHE A 51 -0.51 0.84 6.86
N HIS A 52 0.02 0.57 8.05
CA HIS A 52 -0.02 1.49 9.17
C HIS A 52 1.35 2.15 9.33
N HIS A 53 1.38 3.48 9.31
CA HIS A 53 2.60 4.24 9.58
C HIS A 53 3.00 4.09 11.05
N VAL A 54 4.23 3.65 11.31
CA VAL A 54 4.74 3.46 12.68
C VAL A 54 4.89 4.80 13.41
N SER A 55 5.34 5.82 12.68
CA SER A 55 5.37 7.21 13.14
C SER A 55 4.70 8.12 12.11
N ASN A 56 3.98 9.14 12.60
CA ASN A 56 3.45 10.20 11.76
C ASN A 56 4.52 11.25 11.37
N THR A 57 5.68 11.25 12.04
CA THR A 57 6.78 12.15 11.71
C THR A 57 7.56 11.59 10.51
N GLY A 58 7.73 12.41 9.46
CA GLY A 58 8.52 12.03 8.28
C GLY A 58 7.80 11.20 7.21
N LYS A 59 6.46 11.14 7.20
CA LYS A 59 5.70 10.57 6.07
C LYS A 59 5.77 11.49 4.84
N ASP A 60 6.18 10.96 3.70
CA ASP A 60 6.24 11.73 2.45
C ASP A 60 4.86 11.75 1.76
N PHE A 61 4.09 10.66 1.89
CA PHE A 61 2.75 10.52 1.33
C PHE A 61 2.02 9.30 1.93
N GLY A 62 0.69 9.31 1.87
CA GLY A 62 -0.11 8.14 2.29
C GLY A 62 0.02 6.96 1.32
N ILE A 63 0.20 5.75 1.85
CA ILE A 63 0.17 4.49 1.08
C ILE A 63 -1.28 4.16 0.71
N SER A 64 -1.72 4.76 -0.40
CA SER A 64 -3.07 4.66 -0.97
C SER A 64 -2.99 4.69 -2.50
N ASP A 65 -4.13 4.71 -3.19
CA ASP A 65 -4.19 4.81 -4.66
C ASP A 65 -3.33 5.92 -5.26
N LYS A 66 -3.24 7.07 -4.58
CA LYS A 66 -2.39 8.19 -5.02
C LYS A 66 -0.90 7.95 -4.72
N GLY A 67 -0.58 7.18 -3.68
CA GLY A 67 0.79 6.77 -3.39
C GLY A 67 1.35 5.80 -4.44
N TYR A 68 0.51 4.88 -4.93
CA TYR A 68 0.92 3.84 -5.88
C TYR A 68 1.12 4.31 -7.33
N THR A 69 0.94 5.60 -7.63
CA THR A 69 1.30 6.19 -8.93
C THR A 69 2.75 6.65 -8.99
N ARG A 70 3.51 6.53 -7.89
CA ARG A 70 4.94 6.88 -7.82
C ARG A 70 5.83 5.72 -8.31
N SER A 71 7.13 5.99 -8.46
CA SER A 71 8.11 4.93 -8.78
C SER A 71 8.17 3.91 -7.65
N TRP A 72 8.59 2.68 -7.96
CA TRP A 72 8.68 1.62 -6.97
C TRP A 72 9.64 1.99 -5.84
N GLU A 73 10.76 2.64 -6.16
CA GLU A 73 11.78 3.05 -5.20
C GLU A 73 11.23 4.07 -4.19
N LYS A 74 10.42 5.03 -4.66
CA LYS A 74 9.75 6.00 -3.78
C LYS A 74 8.69 5.32 -2.90
N VAL A 75 7.94 4.39 -3.49
CA VAL A 75 6.92 3.62 -2.76
C VAL A 75 7.56 2.74 -1.69
N LYS A 76 8.65 2.04 -2.02
CA LYS A 76 9.42 1.21 -1.10
C LYS A 76 9.93 2.01 0.09
N LYS A 77 10.58 3.16 -0.15
CA LYS A 77 11.06 4.06 0.91
C LYS A 77 9.97 4.50 1.90
N GLU A 78 8.74 4.70 1.42
CA GLU A 78 7.62 5.07 2.28
C GLU A 78 7.05 3.83 3.00
N ILE A 79 6.99 2.69 2.33
CA ILE A 79 6.59 1.41 2.94
C ILE A 79 7.56 1.00 4.05
N ASP A 80 8.86 1.32 3.94
CA ASP A 80 9.86 1.04 4.97
C ASP A 80 9.45 1.64 6.33
N LYS A 81 8.77 2.78 6.32
CA LYS A 81 8.24 3.49 7.50
C LYS A 81 6.89 2.94 8.00
N CYS A 82 6.35 1.93 7.32
CA CYS A 82 5.05 1.33 7.60
C CYS A 82 5.19 -0.11 8.07
N VAL A 83 4.17 -0.58 8.76
CA VAL A 83 3.92 -1.99 9.04
C VAL A 83 2.68 -2.49 8.30
N LEU A 84 2.64 -3.78 8.00
CA LEU A 84 1.52 -4.43 7.33
C LEU A 84 0.61 -5.11 8.35
N VAL A 85 -0.63 -4.66 8.43
CA VAL A 85 -1.63 -5.17 9.36
C VAL A 85 -2.94 -5.47 8.64
N CYS A 86 -3.81 -6.32 9.18
CA CYS A 86 -5.17 -6.46 8.64
C CYS A 86 -6.04 -5.27 9.07
N ALA A 87 -7.14 -5.02 8.35
CA ALA A 87 -8.06 -3.92 8.62
C ALA A 87 -8.53 -3.86 10.08
N ASN A 88 -8.81 -5.01 10.70
CA ASN A 88 -9.24 -5.06 12.11
C ASN A 88 -8.12 -4.60 13.05
N CYS A 89 -6.93 -5.18 12.92
CA CYS A 89 -5.77 -4.79 13.72
C CYS A 89 -5.39 -3.33 13.48
N HIS A 90 -5.54 -2.82 12.25
CA HIS A 90 -5.29 -1.42 11.95
C HIS A 90 -6.25 -0.48 12.69
N ARG A 91 -7.55 -0.81 12.72
CA ARG A 91 -8.54 -0.04 13.49
C ARG A 91 -8.26 -0.11 14.99
N GLU A 92 -7.94 -1.29 15.51
CA GLU A 92 -7.57 -1.49 16.92
C GLU A 92 -6.31 -0.70 17.33
N LEU A 93 -5.32 -0.58 16.44
CA LEU A 93 -4.14 0.26 16.66
C LEU A 93 -4.52 1.75 16.79
N HIS A 94 -5.40 2.27 15.93
CA HIS A 94 -5.82 3.68 15.97
C HIS A 94 -6.53 4.06 17.28
N ILE A 95 -7.24 3.12 17.89
CA ILE A 95 -7.97 3.33 19.16
C ILE A 95 -7.20 2.84 20.39
N GLY A 96 -5.98 2.31 20.21
CA GLY A 96 -5.12 1.86 21.30
C GLY A 96 -5.49 0.51 21.94
N ILE A 97 -6.36 -0.29 21.32
CA ILE A 97 -6.65 -1.66 21.77
C ILE A 97 -5.45 -2.58 21.53
N LYS A 98 -4.80 -2.43 20.37
CA LYS A 98 -3.52 -3.08 20.06
C LYS A 98 -2.40 -2.05 20.10
N GLN A 99 -1.19 -2.54 20.35
CA GLN A 99 0.04 -1.75 20.28
C GLN A 99 1.04 -2.47 19.38
N LEU A 100 1.92 -1.71 18.74
CA LEU A 100 3.04 -2.29 18.01
C LEU A 100 4.09 -2.81 19.00
N PRO A 101 4.80 -3.90 18.67
CA PRO A 101 5.97 -4.35 19.43
C PRO A 101 7.01 -3.23 19.57
N LYS A 102 7.69 -3.16 20.72
CA LYS A 102 8.63 -2.08 21.05
C LYS A 102 9.85 -2.06 20.12
N GLU A 103 10.24 -3.22 19.61
CA GLU A 103 11.38 -3.42 18.72
C GLU A 103 11.19 -2.75 17.35
N ILE A 104 9.97 -2.30 17.03
CA ILE A 104 9.65 -1.60 15.78
C ILE A 104 9.56 -0.08 15.99
N LEU A 105 9.54 0.38 17.24
CA LEU A 105 9.43 1.78 17.63
C LEU A 105 10.79 2.43 17.91
N GLU A 106 11.87 1.64 17.98
CA GLU A 106 13.28 2.07 18.13
C GLU A 106 13.98 2.21 16.76
#